data_AF-Q1GM50-F1
#
_entry.id   AF-Q1GM50-F1
#
_cell.length_a   1.000
_cell.length_b   1.000
_cell.length_c   1.000
_cell.angle_alpha   90.00
_cell.angle_beta   90.00
_cell.angle_gamma   90.00
#
_symmetry.space_group_name_H-M   'P 1'
#
loop_
_entity.id
_entity.type
_entity.pdbx_description
1 polymer ?
#
loop_
_entity_poly.entity_id
_entity_poly.type
_entity_poly.pdbx_seq_one_letter_code
_entity_poly.pdbx_strand_id
1 'polypeptide(L)'
;MPDYAKIFTYEVEGLSYTVSLYEEDGKILADITLTEGSMDVNALYYGDDEFSGTSENLSGPLNLNGTSLEGEKIQWDDAVALSDPGLGAEGDEKETYLHEGDTLTVELGAESLDEVDIFGIRATSTTTEDGSIKAVSDDPEEPVDPVEPTYEKVFFGWEFSETGEPLSGTWILDQEPDPNPYGVTALPEGTEPTFENYLSYYASDTVWGDVDLLEGVAFYETDENGTLQEVFRFDAPEAGFQSTEEVLDAYYAALDAYEAESGTDGADLLAALSIDMDPEAEATAEEFSEADDYEFV
;
A
#
# COMPACT_ATOMS: atom_id res chain seq x y z
N MET A 1 -2.06 -4.95 -6.65
CA MET A 1 -0.58 -4.88 -6.69
C MET A 1 -0.07 -6.29 -6.46
N PRO A 2 1.05 -6.75 -7.05
CA PRO A 2 1.63 -8.04 -6.67
C PRO A 2 2.03 -8.02 -5.17
N ASP A 3 1.84 -9.14 -4.49
CA ASP A 3 2.33 -9.35 -3.13
C ASP A 3 3.86 -9.50 -3.17
N TYR A 4 4.55 -8.38 -3.05
CA TYR A 4 6.00 -8.39 -2.90
C TYR A 4 6.38 -9.11 -1.61
N ALA A 5 7.53 -9.77 -1.62
CA ALA A 5 8.05 -10.50 -0.47
C ALA A 5 9.40 -9.96 0.01
N LYS A 6 10.22 -9.45 -0.92
CA LYS A 6 11.55 -8.92 -0.65
C LYS A 6 11.79 -7.68 -1.51
N ILE A 7 12.26 -6.60 -0.90
CA ILE A 7 12.58 -5.35 -1.59
C ILE A 7 14.06 -5.03 -1.36
N PHE A 8 14.81 -4.93 -2.45
CA PHE A 8 16.19 -4.48 -2.43
C PHE A 8 16.26 -3.04 -2.92
N THR A 9 16.91 -2.17 -2.14
CA THR A 9 17.09 -0.77 -2.51
C THR A 9 18.55 -0.51 -2.87
N TYR A 10 18.79 0.29 -3.90
CA TYR A 10 20.13 0.75 -4.26
C TYR A 10 20.12 2.24 -4.56
N GLU A 11 20.99 2.98 -3.88
CA GLU A 11 21.07 4.43 -3.99
C GLU A 11 22.51 4.91 -4.16
N VAL A 12 22.74 5.70 -5.22
CA VAL A 12 23.96 6.46 -5.43
C VAL A 12 23.63 7.82 -6.02
N GLU A 13 24.58 8.76 -6.00
CA GLU A 13 24.36 10.09 -6.57
C GLU A 13 23.95 10.01 -8.05
N GLY A 14 22.73 10.49 -8.35
CA GLY A 14 22.15 10.55 -9.68
C GLY A 14 21.55 9.24 -10.19
N LEU A 15 21.40 8.21 -9.35
CA LEU A 15 20.70 6.96 -9.70
C LEU A 15 20.16 6.25 -8.45
N SER A 16 18.86 6.04 -8.39
CA SER A 16 18.19 5.26 -7.34
C SER A 16 17.16 4.32 -7.97
N TYR A 17 17.06 3.10 -7.44
CA TYR A 17 16.07 2.11 -7.86
C TYR A 17 15.77 1.10 -6.76
N THR A 18 14.63 0.43 -6.91
CA THR A 18 14.23 -0.72 -6.10
C THR A 18 14.13 -1.98 -6.96
N VAL A 19 14.32 -3.14 -6.34
CA VAL A 19 14.05 -4.45 -6.92
C VAL A 19 13.08 -5.16 -5.98
N SER A 20 11.85 -5.35 -6.44
CA SER A 20 10.80 -6.02 -5.67
C SER A 20 10.59 -7.44 -6.20
N LEU A 21 10.76 -8.43 -5.33
CA LEU A 21 10.59 -9.84 -5.68
C LEU A 21 9.24 -10.35 -5.22
N TYR A 22 8.60 -11.17 -6.05
CA TYR A 22 7.32 -11.81 -5.76
C TYR A 22 7.21 -13.16 -6.48
N GLU A 23 6.29 -14.00 -6.01
CA GLU A 23 5.92 -15.24 -6.69
C GLU A 23 4.58 -15.07 -7.40
N GLU A 24 4.53 -15.34 -8.70
CA GLU A 24 3.30 -15.38 -9.47
C GLU A 24 3.27 -16.66 -10.33
N ASP A 25 2.16 -17.40 -10.30
CA ASP A 25 2.00 -18.65 -11.06
C ASP A 25 3.14 -19.68 -10.86
N GLY A 26 3.76 -19.69 -9.66
CA GLY A 26 4.88 -20.56 -9.31
C GLY A 26 6.21 -20.17 -9.96
N LYS A 27 6.35 -18.90 -10.36
CA LYS A 27 7.58 -18.30 -10.89
C LYS A 27 7.99 -17.14 -10.01
N ILE A 28 9.29 -17.00 -9.79
CA ILE A 28 9.85 -15.84 -9.11
C ILE A 28 10.07 -14.72 -10.13
N LEU A 29 9.46 -13.57 -9.89
CA LEU A 29 9.57 -12.38 -10.71
C LEU A 29 10.29 -11.28 -9.92
N ALA A 30 11.03 -10.45 -10.64
CA ALA A 30 11.71 -9.28 -10.12
C ALA A 30 11.25 -8.04 -10.90
N ASP A 31 10.63 -7.10 -10.20
CA ASP A 31 10.29 -5.79 -10.73
C ASP A 31 11.38 -4.80 -10.35
N ILE A 32 12.07 -4.26 -11.37
CA ILE A 32 13.14 -3.27 -11.20
C ILE A 32 12.55 -1.91 -11.51
N THR A 33 12.27 -1.11 -10.49
CA THR A 33 11.63 0.20 -10.62
C THR A 33 12.66 1.30 -10.39
N LEU A 34 12.82 2.18 -11.38
CA LEU A 34 13.76 3.29 -11.28
C LEU A 34 13.09 4.49 -10.58
N THR A 35 13.66 4.96 -9.49
CA THR A 35 13.12 6.08 -8.69
C THR A 35 13.83 7.40 -8.96
N GLU A 36 15.08 7.35 -9.43
CA GLU A 36 15.83 8.53 -9.86
C GLU A 36 16.79 8.15 -11.01
N GLY A 37 16.82 8.96 -12.07
CA GLY A 37 17.85 8.89 -13.12
C GLY A 37 17.46 8.06 -14.36
N SER A 38 18.44 7.44 -15.01
CA SER A 38 18.22 6.48 -16.09
C SER A 38 19.31 5.40 -16.11
N MET A 39 18.97 4.19 -16.56
CA MET A 39 19.93 3.10 -16.73
C MET A 39 19.52 2.04 -17.74
N ASP A 40 20.50 1.44 -18.42
CA ASP A 40 20.33 0.25 -19.27
C ASP A 40 20.69 -1.00 -18.49
N VAL A 41 19.67 -1.76 -18.06
CA VAL A 41 19.80 -2.98 -17.25
C VAL A 41 20.30 -4.14 -18.12
N ASN A 42 21.58 -4.52 -17.98
CA ASN A 42 22.19 -5.49 -18.88
C ASN A 42 22.20 -6.91 -18.32
N ALA A 43 22.36 -7.05 -17.00
CA ALA A 43 22.32 -8.35 -16.34
C ALA A 43 21.92 -8.24 -14.87
N LEU A 44 21.31 -9.31 -14.38
CA LEU A 44 20.93 -9.53 -12.99
C LEU A 44 21.72 -10.71 -12.43
N TYR A 45 22.02 -10.65 -11.13
CA TYR A 45 22.64 -11.72 -10.36
C TYR A 45 21.89 -11.86 -9.05
N TYR A 46 21.77 -13.07 -8.55
CA TYR A 46 21.17 -13.32 -7.23
C TYR A 46 21.83 -14.53 -6.57
N GLY A 47 21.70 -14.61 -5.26
CA GLY A 47 22.14 -15.76 -4.49
C GLY A 47 21.73 -15.68 -3.02
N ASP A 48 22.02 -16.77 -2.33
CA ASP A 48 21.85 -16.97 -0.90
C ASP A 48 23.02 -16.39 -0.09
N ASP A 49 22.83 -16.30 1.23
CA ASP A 49 23.86 -15.91 2.19
C ASP A 49 24.73 -17.10 2.68
N GLU A 50 24.49 -18.32 2.18
CA GLU A 50 25.23 -19.51 2.60
C GLU A 50 26.62 -19.59 1.94
N PHE A 51 26.90 -18.74 0.94
CA PHE A 51 28.19 -18.59 0.22
C PHE A 51 28.85 -19.95 -0.09
N SER A 52 28.07 -20.89 -0.61
CA SER A 52 28.50 -22.27 -0.84
C SER A 52 28.42 -22.68 -2.31
N GLY A 53 29.53 -23.15 -2.90
CA GLY A 53 29.52 -23.67 -4.28
C GLY A 53 30.43 -22.91 -5.25
N THR A 54 30.04 -22.89 -6.53
CA THR A 54 30.77 -22.17 -7.58
C THR A 54 29.97 -20.93 -7.93
N SER A 55 30.58 -19.75 -7.79
CA SER A 55 29.92 -18.50 -8.17
C SER A 55 29.61 -18.48 -9.67
N GLU A 56 28.36 -18.20 -10.01
CA GLU A 56 27.92 -17.92 -11.36
C GLU A 56 28.54 -16.60 -11.86
N ASN A 57 28.83 -16.53 -13.16
CA ASN A 57 29.60 -15.42 -13.71
C ASN A 57 29.39 -15.26 -15.21
N LEU A 58 28.66 -14.22 -15.62
CA LEU A 58 28.52 -13.89 -17.02
C LEU A 58 29.84 -13.36 -17.59
N SER A 59 30.09 -13.71 -18.85
CA SER A 59 31.34 -13.34 -19.51
C SER A 59 31.40 -11.87 -19.92
N GLY A 60 32.61 -11.36 -20.11
CA GLY A 60 32.82 -10.05 -20.75
C GLY A 60 32.27 -8.89 -19.91
N PRO A 61 31.64 -7.88 -20.51
CA PRO A 61 31.23 -6.65 -19.80
C PRO A 61 30.04 -6.83 -18.84
N LEU A 62 29.37 -7.99 -18.88
CA LEU A 62 28.22 -8.33 -18.04
C LEU A 62 28.62 -8.87 -16.65
N ASN A 63 29.92 -9.08 -16.41
CA ASN A 63 30.38 -9.63 -15.14
C ASN A 63 30.20 -8.64 -13.97
N LEU A 64 29.84 -9.18 -12.81
CA LEU A 64 29.97 -8.50 -11.51
C LEU A 64 31.28 -8.87 -10.78
N ASN A 65 32.30 -9.36 -11.48
CA ASN A 65 33.58 -9.67 -10.82
C ASN A 65 34.16 -8.46 -10.09
N GLY A 66 34.62 -8.70 -8.87
CA GLY A 66 35.23 -7.69 -8.02
C GLY A 66 34.23 -6.90 -7.17
N THR A 67 32.93 -7.19 -7.26
CA THR A 67 31.99 -6.73 -6.24
C THR A 67 32.28 -7.41 -4.91
N SER A 68 32.02 -6.67 -3.84
CA SER A 68 32.20 -7.13 -2.48
C SER A 68 31.14 -6.49 -1.61
N LEU A 69 30.62 -7.25 -0.68
CA LEU A 69 29.69 -6.79 0.35
C LEU A 69 30.44 -6.78 1.67
N GLU A 70 30.44 -5.65 2.38
CA GLU A 70 31.20 -5.45 3.63
C GLU A 70 32.70 -5.84 3.57
N GLY A 71 33.30 -5.83 2.37
CA GLY A 71 34.68 -6.23 2.13
C GLY A 71 34.90 -7.73 1.88
N GLU A 72 33.85 -8.52 1.92
CA GLU A 72 33.83 -9.93 1.55
C GLU A 72 33.40 -10.11 0.09
N LYS A 73 33.96 -11.13 -0.57
CA LYS A 73 33.59 -11.41 -1.96
C LYS A 73 32.24 -12.11 -1.98
N ILE A 74 31.35 -11.62 -2.83
CA ILE A 74 30.04 -12.22 -3.03
C ILE A 74 30.22 -13.47 -3.89
N GLN A 75 29.49 -14.53 -3.52
CA GLN A 75 29.21 -15.66 -4.40
C GLN A 75 27.81 -15.43 -4.98
N TRP A 76 27.68 -15.57 -6.29
CA TRP A 76 26.39 -15.55 -6.97
C TRP A 76 25.97 -16.97 -7.30
N ASP A 77 24.69 -17.30 -7.13
CA ASP A 77 24.19 -18.63 -7.44
C ASP A 77 23.66 -18.74 -8.86
N ASP A 78 23.06 -17.66 -9.36
CA ASP A 78 22.64 -17.57 -10.76
C ASP A 78 22.80 -16.14 -11.31
N ALA A 79 22.71 -16.02 -12.64
CA ALA A 79 22.78 -14.77 -13.36
C ALA A 79 21.96 -14.78 -14.66
N VAL A 80 21.20 -13.72 -14.88
CA VAL A 80 20.39 -13.52 -16.07
C VAL A 80 21.00 -12.43 -16.94
N ALA A 81 21.31 -12.77 -18.20
CA ALA A 81 21.73 -11.78 -19.20
C ALA A 81 20.49 -11.23 -19.93
N LEU A 82 20.29 -9.92 -19.87
CA LEU A 82 19.14 -9.23 -20.45
C LEU A 82 19.49 -8.58 -21.80
N SER A 83 20.61 -7.85 -21.86
CA SER A 83 21.01 -7.14 -23.06
C SER A 83 22.52 -6.90 -23.15
N ASP A 84 23.01 -6.65 -24.37
CA ASP A 84 24.38 -6.18 -24.57
C ASP A 84 24.54 -4.75 -24.00
N PRO A 85 25.72 -4.39 -23.46
CA PRO A 85 25.94 -3.07 -22.89
C PRO A 85 25.79 -1.92 -23.90
N GLY A 86 25.15 -0.85 -23.43
CA GLY A 86 24.91 0.37 -24.19
C GLY A 86 23.62 0.30 -25.00
N LEU A 87 23.18 1.49 -25.46
CA LEU A 87 21.87 1.65 -26.08
C LEU A 87 21.77 1.17 -27.53
N GLY A 88 22.91 0.89 -28.16
CA GLY A 88 22.95 0.43 -29.54
C GLY A 88 22.26 1.40 -30.52
N ALA A 89 21.56 0.84 -31.50
CA ALA A 89 20.80 1.62 -32.49
C ALA A 89 19.37 1.97 -32.01
N GLU A 90 18.88 1.24 -30.99
CA GLU A 90 17.56 1.41 -30.41
C GLU A 90 17.51 2.63 -29.48
N GLY A 91 18.67 3.04 -28.94
CA GLY A 91 18.73 4.26 -28.13
C GLY A 91 17.90 4.12 -26.87
N ASP A 92 17.13 5.15 -26.58
CA ASP A 92 16.25 5.20 -25.41
C ASP A 92 14.99 4.32 -25.58
N GLU A 93 14.74 3.77 -26.78
CA GLU A 93 13.61 2.85 -27.03
C GLU A 93 13.96 1.38 -26.71
N LYS A 94 15.17 1.13 -26.20
CA LYS A 94 15.62 -0.21 -25.85
C LYS A 94 14.85 -0.73 -24.63
N GLU A 95 14.33 -1.95 -24.69
CA GLU A 95 13.47 -2.53 -23.64
C GLU A 95 14.13 -2.58 -22.25
N THR A 96 15.45 -2.67 -22.19
CA THR A 96 16.20 -2.69 -20.91
C THR A 96 16.63 -1.30 -20.44
N TYR A 97 16.33 -0.24 -21.18
CA TYR A 97 16.65 1.12 -20.78
C TYR A 97 15.47 1.74 -20.04
N LEU A 98 15.70 2.10 -18.78
CA LEU A 98 14.70 2.62 -17.88
C LEU A 98 14.96 4.08 -17.59
N HIS A 99 13.88 4.86 -17.57
CA HIS A 99 13.80 6.20 -17.03
C HIS A 99 13.13 6.18 -15.66
N GLU A 100 13.23 7.30 -14.94
CA GLU A 100 12.52 7.50 -13.68
C GLU A 100 11.02 7.21 -13.83
N GLY A 101 10.51 6.35 -12.95
CA GLY A 101 9.14 5.83 -12.95
C GLY A 101 8.93 4.56 -13.78
N ASP A 102 9.88 4.17 -14.63
CA ASP A 102 9.78 2.95 -15.42
C ASP A 102 10.05 1.71 -14.55
N THR A 103 9.40 0.60 -14.91
CA THR A 103 9.59 -0.70 -14.28
C THR A 103 9.89 -1.77 -15.32
N LEU A 104 10.93 -2.58 -15.06
CA LEU A 104 11.27 -3.76 -15.84
C LEU A 104 11.00 -5.03 -15.03
N THR A 105 10.10 -5.87 -15.52
CA THR A 105 9.82 -7.18 -14.92
C THR A 105 10.67 -8.27 -15.55
N VAL A 106 11.34 -9.07 -14.73
CA VAL A 106 12.19 -10.18 -15.16
C VAL A 106 11.85 -11.46 -14.40
N GLU A 107 11.67 -12.57 -15.13
CA GLU A 107 11.57 -13.91 -14.54
C GLU A 107 12.95 -14.40 -14.08
N LEU A 108 13.07 -14.73 -12.80
CA LEU A 108 14.24 -15.34 -12.20
C LEU A 108 14.16 -16.86 -12.31
N GLY A 109 15.32 -17.52 -12.42
CA GLY A 109 15.43 -18.99 -12.43
C GLY A 109 15.48 -19.62 -11.03
N ALA A 110 15.20 -18.84 -9.97
CA ALA A 110 15.18 -19.34 -8.59
C ALA A 110 14.00 -20.31 -8.37
N GLU A 111 14.19 -21.32 -7.51
CA GLU A 111 13.11 -22.25 -7.14
C GLU A 111 12.26 -21.70 -5.99
N SER A 112 12.80 -20.76 -5.21
CA SER A 112 12.11 -20.08 -4.11
C SER A 112 12.68 -18.69 -3.81
N LEU A 113 11.89 -17.83 -3.17
CA LEU A 113 12.34 -16.52 -2.67
C LEU A 113 13.40 -16.63 -1.56
N ASP A 114 13.44 -17.76 -0.85
CA ASP A 114 14.44 -18.03 0.18
C ASP A 114 15.86 -18.17 -0.40
N GLU A 115 16.01 -18.43 -1.70
CA GLU A 115 17.30 -18.52 -2.39
C GLU A 115 17.84 -17.16 -2.85
N VAL A 116 17.14 -16.07 -2.52
CA VAL A 116 17.50 -14.71 -2.95
C VAL A 116 17.60 -13.79 -1.74
N ASP A 117 18.80 -13.69 -1.18
CA ASP A 117 19.14 -12.79 -0.07
C ASP A 117 20.10 -11.67 -0.48
N ILE A 118 20.76 -11.84 -1.63
CA ILE A 118 21.64 -10.85 -2.23
C ILE A 118 21.24 -10.67 -3.68
N PHE A 119 21.10 -9.41 -4.11
CA PHE A 119 20.75 -9.05 -5.47
C PHE A 119 21.81 -8.15 -6.10
N GLY A 120 22.16 -8.40 -7.36
CA GLY A 120 23.17 -7.67 -8.09
C GLY A 120 22.68 -7.21 -9.46
N ILE A 121 22.92 -5.95 -9.80
CA ILE A 121 22.61 -5.40 -11.13
C ILE A 121 23.87 -4.87 -11.81
N ARG A 122 24.05 -5.32 -13.05
CA ARG A 122 24.98 -4.72 -14.00
C ARG A 122 24.21 -3.83 -14.97
N ALA A 123 24.43 -2.52 -14.89
CA ALA A 123 23.81 -1.56 -15.80
C ALA A 123 24.81 -0.59 -16.45
N THR A 124 24.53 -0.17 -17.68
CA THR A 124 25.32 0.82 -18.43
C THR A 124 24.45 2.00 -18.86
N SER A 125 25.06 2.98 -19.52
CA SER A 125 24.37 4.22 -19.93
C SER A 125 23.65 4.89 -18.76
N THR A 126 24.23 4.80 -17.57
CA THR A 126 23.62 5.33 -16.35
C THR A 126 23.81 6.84 -16.27
N THR A 127 22.94 7.51 -15.51
CA THR A 127 23.06 8.94 -15.15
C THR A 127 24.19 9.23 -14.15
N THR A 128 24.80 8.20 -13.57
CA THR A 128 25.96 8.34 -12.68
C THR A 128 27.21 8.87 -13.41
N GLU A 129 28.18 9.42 -12.67
CA GLU A 129 29.41 10.00 -13.25
C GLU A 129 30.21 8.99 -14.12
N ASP A 130 30.27 7.73 -13.69
CA ASP A 130 30.98 6.66 -14.40
C ASP A 130 30.21 6.12 -15.62
N GLY A 131 28.92 6.48 -15.77
CA GLY A 131 28.04 6.00 -16.85
C GLY A 131 27.79 4.49 -16.84
N SER A 132 28.19 3.79 -15.77
CA SER A 132 27.88 2.38 -15.55
C SER A 132 27.99 2.00 -14.08
N ILE A 133 27.24 0.99 -13.66
CA ILE A 133 27.25 0.49 -12.27
C ILE A 133 27.43 -1.03 -12.20
N LYS A 134 28.02 -1.46 -11.10
CA LYS A 134 28.05 -2.84 -10.62
C LYS A 134 27.45 -2.84 -9.23
N ALA A 135 26.13 -2.76 -9.19
CA ALA A 135 25.40 -2.62 -7.95
C ALA A 135 25.22 -3.97 -7.27
N VAL A 136 25.22 -3.92 -5.94
CA VAL A 136 24.91 -5.03 -5.05
C VAL A 136 24.07 -4.45 -3.94
N SER A 137 22.98 -5.14 -3.64
CA SER A 137 22.12 -4.90 -2.49
C SER A 137 21.95 -6.22 -1.74
N ASP A 138 21.96 -6.12 -0.42
CA ASP A 138 21.76 -7.19 0.55
C ASP A 138 20.70 -6.75 1.56
N ASP A 139 20.33 -7.65 2.48
CA ASP A 139 19.37 -7.39 3.56
C ASP A 139 18.04 -6.83 3.02
N PRO A 140 17.30 -7.62 2.22
CA PRO A 140 16.06 -7.16 1.64
C PRO A 140 15.08 -6.73 2.73
N GLU A 141 14.45 -5.59 2.51
CA GLU A 141 13.35 -5.15 3.36
C GLU A 141 12.12 -5.99 3.03
N GLU A 142 11.44 -6.48 4.06
CA GLU A 142 10.08 -7.00 3.89
C GLU A 142 9.17 -5.81 3.53
N PRO A 143 8.26 -5.96 2.56
CA PRO A 143 7.27 -4.93 2.33
C PRO A 143 6.52 -4.67 3.63
N VAL A 144 6.27 -3.40 3.93
CA VAL A 144 5.37 -3.06 5.01
C VAL A 144 3.99 -3.57 4.61
N ASP A 145 3.46 -4.55 5.36
CA ASP A 145 2.04 -4.90 5.24
C ASP A 145 1.24 -3.60 5.33
N PRO A 146 0.27 -3.36 4.43
CA PRO A 146 -0.60 -2.21 4.54
C PRO A 146 -1.19 -2.23 5.95
N VAL A 147 -0.95 -1.18 6.73
CA VAL A 147 -1.47 -1.08 8.09
C VAL A 147 -2.98 -1.17 7.98
N GLU A 148 -3.58 -2.22 8.55
CA GLU A 148 -5.03 -2.34 8.57
C GLU A 148 -5.62 -1.06 9.18
N PRO A 149 -6.50 -0.36 8.45
CA PRO A 149 -7.00 0.92 8.90
C PRO A 149 -7.81 0.74 10.17
N THR A 150 -7.58 1.64 11.12
CA THR A 150 -8.32 1.73 12.37
C THR A 150 -9.32 2.86 12.31
N TYR A 151 -10.46 2.71 12.98
CA TYR A 151 -11.51 3.73 12.99
C TYR A 151 -11.99 4.03 14.40
N GLU A 152 -12.23 5.30 14.70
CA GLU A 152 -12.78 5.72 16.01
C GLU A 152 -14.23 5.27 16.18
N LYS A 153 -15.00 5.21 15.07
CA LYS A 153 -16.42 4.93 15.12
C LYS A 153 -16.93 4.32 13.82
N VAL A 154 -17.72 3.25 13.95
CA VAL A 154 -18.34 2.55 12.81
C VAL A 154 -19.86 2.53 12.96
N PHE A 155 -20.56 2.75 11.84
CA PHE A 155 -22.01 2.66 11.73
C PHE A 155 -22.40 1.49 10.82
N PHE A 156 -23.09 0.53 11.42
CA PHE A 156 -23.72 -0.59 10.72
C PHE A 156 -25.15 -0.22 10.37
N GLY A 157 -25.36 0.25 9.13
CA GLY A 157 -26.60 0.87 8.69
C GLY A 157 -27.60 -0.11 8.09
N TRP A 158 -28.86 0.01 8.51
CA TRP A 158 -30.01 -0.66 7.91
C TRP A 158 -30.84 0.27 7.02
N GLU A 159 -30.66 1.58 7.16
CA GLU A 159 -31.33 2.59 6.35
C GLU A 159 -30.45 3.85 6.29
N PHE A 160 -30.24 4.35 5.09
CA PHE A 160 -29.57 5.63 4.81
C PHE A 160 -30.51 6.58 4.08
N SER A 161 -30.28 7.89 4.21
CA SER A 161 -31.04 8.89 3.45
C SER A 161 -30.61 8.90 1.98
N GLU A 162 -31.37 9.60 1.13
CA GLU A 162 -30.96 9.84 -0.27
C GLU A 162 -29.64 10.64 -0.38
N THR A 163 -29.27 11.35 0.69
CA THR A 163 -28.00 12.08 0.83
C THR A 163 -26.88 11.23 1.44
N GLY A 164 -27.14 9.96 1.79
CA GLY A 164 -26.19 9.04 2.39
C GLY A 164 -26.05 9.17 3.90
N GLU A 165 -26.90 9.94 4.57
CA GLU A 165 -26.85 10.14 6.01
C GLU A 165 -27.41 8.92 6.75
N PRO A 166 -26.81 8.51 7.88
CA PRO A 166 -27.27 7.37 8.66
C PRO A 166 -28.64 7.65 9.29
N LEU A 167 -29.68 6.88 8.93
CA LEU A 167 -31.03 7.03 9.46
C LEU A 167 -31.36 5.98 10.53
N SER A 168 -31.01 4.72 10.28
CA SER A 168 -31.28 3.60 11.18
C SER A 168 -30.16 2.58 11.12
N GLY A 169 -29.72 2.07 12.28
CA GLY A 169 -28.60 1.14 12.37
C GLY A 169 -27.99 1.10 13.76
N THR A 170 -26.80 0.54 13.85
CA THR A 170 -26.04 0.39 15.09
C THR A 170 -24.72 1.14 15.02
N TRP A 171 -24.45 1.97 16.02
CA TRP A 171 -23.17 2.63 16.20
C TRP A 171 -22.30 1.81 17.15
N ILE A 172 -21.02 1.64 16.81
CA ILE A 172 -20.00 1.05 17.67
C ILE A 172 -18.79 1.99 17.70
N LEU A 173 -18.34 2.35 18.90
CA LEU A 173 -17.14 3.17 19.12
C LEU A 173 -15.92 2.28 19.40
N ASP A 174 -14.73 2.83 19.17
CA ASP A 174 -13.44 2.19 19.48
C ASP A 174 -13.27 1.95 20.98
N GLN A 175 -13.75 2.88 21.81
CA GLN A 175 -13.58 2.89 23.24
C GLN A 175 -14.86 3.28 23.97
N GLU A 176 -15.11 2.63 25.11
CA GLU A 176 -16.26 2.97 25.96
C GLU A 176 -16.06 4.36 26.56
N PRO A 177 -17.02 5.30 26.42
CA PRO A 177 -16.90 6.61 27.05
C PRO A 177 -16.92 6.47 28.58
N ASP A 178 -16.00 7.12 29.29
CA ASP A 178 -16.01 7.18 30.76
C ASP A 178 -16.38 8.59 31.27
N PRO A 179 -17.54 8.78 31.94
CA PRO A 179 -18.57 7.77 32.24
C PRO A 179 -19.43 7.43 31.01
N ASN A 180 -20.04 6.23 31.00
CA ASN A 180 -20.99 5.77 29.97
C ASN A 180 -22.46 5.86 30.44
N PRO A 181 -23.02 7.06 30.72
CA PRO A 181 -24.36 7.18 31.29
C PRO A 181 -25.47 6.78 30.32
N TYR A 182 -25.18 6.70 29.01
CA TYR A 182 -26.15 6.40 27.97
C TYR A 182 -26.02 4.97 27.43
N GLY A 183 -25.10 4.15 27.96
CA GLY A 183 -24.89 2.78 27.50
C GLY A 183 -24.51 2.73 26.02
N VAL A 184 -23.63 3.64 25.60
CA VAL A 184 -23.10 3.70 24.23
C VAL A 184 -22.33 2.40 23.97
N THR A 185 -22.65 1.74 22.87
CA THR A 185 -21.96 0.53 22.43
C THR A 185 -20.55 0.88 21.96
N ALA A 186 -19.56 0.20 22.52
CA ALA A 186 -18.16 0.31 22.13
C ALA A 186 -17.50 -1.06 22.12
N LEU A 187 -16.36 -1.17 21.43
CA LEU A 187 -15.55 -2.37 21.44
C LEU A 187 -15.09 -2.72 22.86
N PRO A 188 -14.88 -4.01 23.16
CA PRO A 188 -14.31 -4.44 24.42
C PRO A 188 -12.95 -3.77 24.69
N GLU A 189 -12.67 -3.46 25.96
CA GLU A 189 -11.38 -2.87 26.34
C GLU A 189 -10.21 -3.75 25.87
N GLY A 190 -9.25 -3.13 25.17
CA GLY A 190 -8.06 -3.79 24.65
C GLY A 190 -8.23 -4.48 23.29
N THR A 191 -9.35 -4.30 22.62
CA THR A 191 -9.55 -4.71 21.22
C THR A 191 -9.03 -3.64 20.27
N GLU A 192 -8.29 -4.05 19.24
CA GLU A 192 -7.81 -3.14 18.20
C GLU A 192 -8.98 -2.67 17.31
N PRO A 193 -9.11 -1.36 17.01
CA PRO A 193 -10.25 -0.81 16.29
C PRO A 193 -10.21 -1.02 14.77
N THR A 194 -9.85 -2.22 14.33
CA THR A 194 -9.90 -2.70 12.94
C THR A 194 -11.34 -3.05 12.53
N PHE A 195 -11.68 -2.98 11.24
CA PHE A 195 -13.04 -3.33 10.79
C PHE A 195 -13.44 -4.78 11.12
N GLU A 196 -12.52 -5.74 11.02
CA GLU A 196 -12.80 -7.14 11.37
C GLU A 196 -13.32 -7.29 12.81
N ASN A 197 -12.65 -6.62 13.75
CA ASN A 197 -13.06 -6.61 15.16
C ASN A 197 -14.41 -5.93 15.36
N TYR A 198 -14.70 -4.84 14.65
CA TYR A 198 -16.03 -4.21 14.66
C TYR A 198 -17.13 -5.14 14.17
N LEU A 199 -16.91 -5.80 13.03
CA LEU A 199 -17.89 -6.71 12.44
C LEU A 199 -18.12 -7.95 13.32
N SER A 200 -17.04 -8.52 13.85
CA SER A 200 -17.12 -9.66 14.78
C SER A 200 -17.88 -9.28 16.05
N TYR A 201 -17.66 -8.08 16.58
CA TYR A 201 -18.41 -7.59 17.73
C TYR A 201 -19.87 -7.27 17.40
N TYR A 202 -20.16 -6.70 16.23
CA TYR A 202 -21.52 -6.46 15.73
C TYR A 202 -22.32 -7.77 15.64
N ALA A 203 -21.75 -8.82 15.05
CA ALA A 203 -22.39 -10.12 14.90
C ALA A 203 -22.41 -10.96 16.21
N SER A 204 -21.79 -10.48 17.28
CA SER A 204 -21.71 -11.20 18.54
C SER A 204 -23.05 -11.26 19.28
N ASP A 205 -23.16 -12.21 20.23
CA ASP A 205 -24.28 -12.31 21.18
C ASP A 205 -24.40 -11.10 22.14
N THR A 206 -23.57 -10.07 21.99
CA THR A 206 -23.66 -8.82 22.77
C THR A 206 -24.48 -7.79 22.03
N VAL A 207 -24.14 -7.55 20.77
CA VAL A 207 -24.78 -6.53 19.93
C VAL A 207 -25.99 -7.10 19.18
N TRP A 208 -26.00 -8.40 18.89
CA TRP A 208 -27.06 -9.09 18.12
C TRP A 208 -27.31 -8.42 16.75
N GLY A 209 -26.24 -7.91 16.14
CA GLY A 209 -26.29 -7.36 14.80
C GLY A 209 -26.63 -8.41 13.77
N ASP A 210 -27.49 -8.05 12.81
CA ASP A 210 -27.90 -8.92 11.72
C ASP A 210 -27.32 -8.38 10.43
N VAL A 211 -26.35 -9.12 9.88
CA VAL A 211 -25.64 -8.72 8.65
C VAL A 211 -26.55 -8.77 7.43
N ASP A 212 -27.59 -9.61 7.45
CA ASP A 212 -28.55 -9.77 6.34
C ASP A 212 -29.41 -8.51 6.15
N LEU A 213 -29.48 -7.65 7.17
CA LEU A 213 -30.25 -6.41 7.16
C LEU A 213 -29.41 -5.17 6.84
N LEU A 214 -28.10 -5.33 6.66
CA LEU A 214 -27.23 -4.20 6.37
C LEU A 214 -27.45 -3.71 4.94
N GLU A 215 -27.75 -2.42 4.81
CA GLU A 215 -27.77 -1.70 3.53
C GLU A 215 -26.41 -1.03 3.25
N GLY A 216 -25.55 -0.89 4.26
CA GLY A 216 -24.21 -0.33 4.12
C GLY A 216 -23.51 -0.13 5.46
N VAL A 217 -22.20 0.14 5.41
CA VAL A 217 -21.36 0.41 6.57
C VAL A 217 -20.58 1.70 6.33
N ALA A 218 -20.68 2.62 7.29
CA ALA A 218 -19.99 3.92 7.25
C ALA A 218 -19.00 4.06 8.41
N PHE A 219 -17.88 4.69 8.14
CA PHE A 219 -16.74 4.84 9.03
C PHE A 219 -16.50 6.31 9.32
N TYR A 220 -16.20 6.61 10.58
CA TYR A 220 -16.08 7.98 11.04
C TYR A 220 -14.85 8.18 11.91
N GLU A 221 -14.25 9.35 11.79
CA GLU A 221 -13.14 9.82 12.59
C GLU A 221 -13.35 11.27 13.02
N THR A 222 -12.72 11.66 14.11
CA THR A 222 -12.75 13.01 14.63
C THR A 222 -11.58 13.80 14.04
N ASP A 223 -11.89 14.91 13.35
CA ASP A 223 -10.87 15.80 12.80
C ASP A 223 -10.12 16.59 13.90
N GLU A 224 -9.08 17.34 13.49
CA GLU A 224 -8.29 18.19 14.39
C GLU A 224 -9.12 19.27 15.13
N ASN A 225 -10.32 19.57 14.65
CA ASN A 225 -11.24 20.55 15.24
C ASN A 225 -12.26 19.89 16.20
N GLY A 226 -12.22 18.57 16.38
CA GLY A 226 -13.15 17.84 17.22
C GLY A 226 -14.50 17.55 16.53
N THR A 227 -14.56 17.64 15.21
CA THR A 227 -15.77 17.36 14.42
C THR A 227 -15.71 15.94 13.87
N LEU A 228 -16.77 15.17 14.09
CA LEU A 228 -16.91 13.83 13.53
C LEU A 228 -17.19 13.93 12.02
N GLN A 229 -16.35 13.31 11.20
CA GLN A 229 -16.49 13.26 9.74
C GLN A 229 -16.59 11.81 9.25
N GLU A 230 -17.36 11.60 8.18
CA GLU A 230 -17.40 10.31 7.48
C GLU A 230 -16.15 10.21 6.60
N VAL A 231 -15.31 9.21 6.87
CA VAL A 231 -14.06 9.01 6.12
C VAL A 231 -14.22 8.00 5.00
N PHE A 232 -15.12 7.03 5.17
CA PHE A 232 -15.29 5.93 4.23
C PHE A 232 -16.69 5.32 4.38
N ARG A 233 -17.27 4.85 3.29
CA ARG A 233 -18.52 4.08 3.29
C ARG A 233 -18.53 3.10 2.14
N PHE A 234 -19.08 1.92 2.38
CA PHE A 234 -19.47 1.00 1.33
C PHE A 234 -20.91 0.56 1.51
N ASP A 235 -21.60 0.38 0.39
CA ASP A 235 -23.01 0.00 0.33
C ASP A 235 -23.13 -1.51 0.09
N ALA A 236 -24.22 -2.11 0.56
CA ALA A 236 -24.51 -3.52 0.32
C ALA A 236 -24.79 -3.78 -1.16
N PRO A 237 -24.44 -4.96 -1.69
CA PRO A 237 -24.85 -5.36 -3.02
C PRO A 237 -26.39 -5.41 -3.13
N GLU A 238 -26.94 -5.34 -4.35
CA GLU A 238 -28.42 -5.36 -4.55
C GLU A 238 -29.12 -6.59 -3.93
N ALA A 239 -28.38 -7.68 -3.72
CA ALA A 239 -28.88 -8.90 -3.09
C ALA A 239 -28.84 -8.88 -1.55
N GLY A 240 -28.23 -7.84 -0.94
CA GLY A 240 -27.86 -7.80 0.47
C GLY A 240 -26.69 -8.73 0.80
N PHE A 241 -26.10 -8.56 1.98
CA PHE A 241 -25.09 -9.48 2.51
C PHE A 241 -25.75 -10.76 3.02
N GLN A 242 -25.04 -11.90 2.93
CA GLN A 242 -25.51 -13.20 3.42
C GLN A 242 -24.61 -13.76 4.55
N SER A 243 -23.45 -13.15 4.78
CA SER A 243 -22.51 -13.55 5.82
C SER A 243 -21.58 -12.42 6.21
N THR A 244 -20.91 -12.54 7.36
CA THR A 244 -19.82 -11.63 7.76
C THR A 244 -18.65 -11.67 6.77
N GLU A 245 -18.38 -12.82 6.14
CA GLU A 245 -17.33 -12.94 5.13
C GLU A 245 -17.65 -12.08 3.90
N GLU A 246 -18.90 -12.07 3.42
CA GLU A 246 -19.31 -11.21 2.30
C GLU A 246 -19.23 -9.71 2.64
N VAL A 247 -19.44 -9.34 3.91
CA VAL A 247 -19.27 -7.95 4.38
C VAL A 247 -17.79 -7.55 4.36
N LEU A 248 -16.89 -8.44 4.78
CA LEU A 248 -15.44 -8.20 4.73
C LEU A 248 -14.93 -8.11 3.29
N ASP A 249 -15.36 -9.02 2.42
CA ASP A 249 -14.98 -9.00 1.01
C ASP A 249 -15.42 -7.69 0.33
N ALA A 250 -16.63 -7.20 0.65
CA ALA A 250 -17.12 -5.93 0.12
C ALA A 250 -16.34 -4.72 0.67
N TYR A 251 -15.90 -4.79 1.92
CA TYR A 251 -15.05 -3.77 2.53
C TYR A 251 -13.69 -3.67 1.82
N TYR A 252 -12.98 -4.80 1.65
CA TYR A 252 -11.68 -4.81 0.97
C TYR A 252 -11.82 -4.41 -0.51
N ALA A 253 -12.85 -4.87 -1.21
CA ALA A 253 -13.11 -4.43 -2.58
C ALA A 253 -13.38 -2.92 -2.69
N ALA A 254 -14.02 -2.33 -1.68
CA ALA A 254 -14.27 -0.89 -1.63
C ALA A 254 -13.00 -0.09 -1.30
N LEU A 255 -12.10 -0.62 -0.45
CA LEU A 255 -10.78 -0.03 -0.22
C LEU A 255 -9.94 -0.03 -1.49
N ASP A 256 -9.83 -1.18 -2.18
CA ASP A 256 -9.09 -1.31 -3.44
C ASP A 256 -9.61 -0.32 -4.50
N ALA A 257 -10.93 -0.16 -4.60
CA ALA A 257 -11.55 0.78 -5.52
C ALA A 257 -11.18 2.24 -5.16
N TYR A 258 -11.16 2.57 -3.88
CA TYR A 258 -10.82 3.90 -3.39
C TYR A 258 -9.35 4.25 -3.63
N GLU A 259 -8.45 3.28 -3.43
CA GLU A 259 -7.02 3.41 -3.75
C GLU A 259 -6.80 3.63 -5.25
N ALA A 260 -7.49 2.86 -6.10
CA ALA A 260 -7.39 2.99 -7.55
C ALA A 260 -7.88 4.36 -8.08
N GLU A 261 -8.84 4.98 -7.42
CA GLU A 261 -9.32 6.33 -7.78
C GLU A 261 -8.44 7.46 -7.22
N SER A 262 -7.78 7.23 -6.08
CA SER A 262 -6.98 8.24 -5.36
C SER A 262 -5.51 8.25 -5.76
N GLY A 263 -4.97 7.14 -6.29
CA GLY A 263 -3.58 7.05 -6.77
C GLY A 263 -2.52 7.10 -5.67
N THR A 264 -2.88 6.80 -4.42
CA THR A 264 -2.00 6.77 -3.23
C THR A 264 -2.00 5.38 -2.62
N ASP A 265 -0.83 4.89 -2.19
CA ASP A 265 -0.70 3.63 -1.44
C ASP A 265 -1.49 3.70 -0.11
N GLY A 266 -2.04 2.58 0.36
CA GLY A 266 -2.87 2.51 1.57
C GLY A 266 -2.26 3.11 2.85
N ALA A 267 -0.93 3.21 2.92
CA ALA A 267 -0.22 3.88 4.01
C ALA A 267 -0.21 5.42 3.90
N ASP A 268 -0.26 5.97 2.68
CA ASP A 268 -0.38 7.41 2.41
C ASP A 268 -1.83 7.90 2.54
N LEU A 269 -2.80 6.99 2.61
CA LEU A 269 -4.24 7.27 2.73
C LEU A 269 -4.61 8.02 4.02
N LEU A 270 -3.93 7.72 5.15
CA LEU A 270 -4.09 8.50 6.39
C LEU A 270 -3.38 9.87 6.35
N ALA A 271 -2.32 10.00 5.55
CA ALA A 271 -1.62 11.27 5.35
C ALA A 271 -2.38 12.20 4.38
N ALA A 272 -3.06 11.66 3.38
CA ALA A 272 -3.86 12.40 2.41
C ALA A 272 -5.22 12.86 2.99
N LEU A 273 -5.89 12.02 3.78
CA LEU A 273 -7.17 12.37 4.42
C LEU A 273 -7.04 13.48 5.49
N SER A 274 -5.84 13.65 6.06
CA SER A 274 -5.56 14.72 7.03
C SER A 274 -5.12 16.06 6.40
N ILE A 275 -4.88 16.11 5.08
CA ILE A 275 -4.26 17.28 4.42
C ILE A 275 -5.16 17.98 3.39
N ASP A 276 -6.21 17.36 2.86
CA ASP A 276 -7.02 17.99 1.80
C ASP A 276 -8.37 18.57 2.29
N MET A 277 -8.30 19.74 2.91
CA MET A 277 -9.35 20.76 2.77
C MET A 277 -8.70 22.13 2.57
N ASP A 278 -8.45 22.46 1.29
CA ASP A 278 -8.12 23.80 0.82
C ASP A 278 -9.14 24.84 1.34
N PRO A 279 -8.73 25.83 2.15
CA PRO A 279 -9.61 26.86 2.67
C PRO A 279 -9.82 28.02 1.69
N GLU A 280 -10.20 27.76 0.44
CA GLU A 280 -10.67 28.81 -0.49
C GLU A 280 -11.90 28.38 -1.30
N ALA A 281 -13.09 28.43 -0.67
CA ALA A 281 -14.36 28.56 -1.39
C ALA A 281 -15.38 29.44 -0.62
N GLU A 282 -15.26 30.73 -0.91
CA GLU A 282 -16.23 31.83 -0.85
C GLU A 282 -17.27 31.97 0.28
N ALA A 283 -17.17 33.15 0.91
CA ALA A 283 -18.21 33.83 1.66
C ALA A 283 -19.53 33.99 0.89
N THR A 284 -20.65 33.69 1.55
CA THR A 284 -21.86 34.53 1.49
C THR A 284 -22.52 34.58 2.86
N ALA A 285 -22.31 35.69 3.56
CA ALA A 285 -23.16 36.06 4.68
C ALA A 285 -24.47 36.62 4.12
N GLU A 286 -25.54 35.82 4.11
CA GLU A 286 -26.90 36.33 3.98
C GLU A 286 -27.53 36.51 5.36
N GLU A 287 -27.87 37.77 5.66
CA GLU A 287 -28.74 38.17 6.75
C GLU A 287 -30.08 37.44 6.67
N PHE A 288 -30.52 36.83 7.78
CA PHE A 288 -31.94 36.70 8.06
C PHE A 288 -32.32 37.37 9.37
N SER A 289 -33.29 38.28 9.22
CA SER A 289 -33.90 39.13 10.22
C SER A 289 -34.72 38.36 11.25
N GLU A 290 -34.65 38.76 12.51
CA GLU A 290 -35.75 38.55 13.45
C GLU A 290 -36.23 39.91 13.98
N ALA A 291 -37.42 40.29 13.52
CA ALA A 291 -38.24 41.33 14.11
C ALA A 291 -39.06 40.73 15.24
N ASP A 292 -39.05 41.44 16.37
CA ASP A 292 -40.04 41.53 17.45
C ASP A 292 -41.03 40.37 17.66
N ASP A 293 -41.00 39.77 18.86
CA ASP A 293 -42.22 39.82 19.69
C ASP A 293 -41.95 39.78 21.21
N TYR A 294 -42.72 40.66 21.88
CA TYR A 294 -43.09 40.86 23.29
C TYR A 294 -43.32 39.56 24.12
N GLU A 295 -43.37 39.46 25.46
CA GLU A 295 -43.51 40.33 26.66
C GLU A 295 -43.23 39.51 27.93
N PHE A 296 -42.87 40.19 29.04
CA PHE A 296 -43.13 40.00 30.49
C PHE A 296 -41.84 40.36 31.25
N VAL A 297 -41.72 41.50 31.96
CA VAL A 297 -42.57 42.14 32.99
C VAL A 297 -42.42 43.66 32.96
#